data_AF-A0A495JR44-F1
#
_entry.id   AF-A0A495JR44-F1
#
_cell.length_a   1.000
_cell.length_b   1.000
_cell.length_c   1.000
_cell.angle_alpha   90.00
_cell.angle_beta   90.00
_cell.angle_gamma   90.00
#
_symmetry.space_group_name_H-M   'P 1'
#
loop_
_entity.id
_entity.type
_entity.pdbx_description
1 polymer ?
#
loop_
_entity_poly.entity_id
_entity_poly.type
_entity_poly.pdbx_seq_one_letter_code
_entity_poly.pdbx_strand_id
1 'polypeptide(L)'
;MAPSATPATPATITTMATATEIEERLAADEWLLPGEVATLLGVDRSTVVRMLNAEPPEMRFRYRPGRGRYRECHPDDVREQLALRRRVHGEPT
;
A
#
# COMPACT_ATOMS: atom_id res chain seq x y z
N MET A 1 4.29 -19.92 -35.33
CA MET A 1 3.45 -18.84 -34.75
C MET A 1 3.28 -19.16 -33.28
N ALA A 2 3.89 -18.37 -32.39
CA ALA A 2 3.85 -18.60 -30.95
C ALA A 2 2.62 -17.91 -30.33
N PRO A 3 1.84 -18.55 -29.45
CA PRO A 3 0.80 -17.85 -28.70
C PRO A 3 1.45 -17.04 -27.57
N SER A 4 1.22 -15.72 -27.61
CA SER A 4 1.56 -14.77 -26.55
C SER A 4 0.89 -15.17 -25.24
N ALA A 5 1.67 -15.65 -24.28
CA ALA A 5 1.21 -15.86 -22.92
C ALA A 5 1.06 -14.51 -22.22
N THR A 6 -0.18 -14.11 -21.94
CA THR A 6 -0.51 -13.03 -21.01
C THR A 6 0.03 -13.40 -19.62
N PRO A 7 0.77 -12.53 -18.90
CA PRO A 7 1.13 -12.83 -17.53
C PRO A 7 -0.14 -12.89 -16.66
N ALA A 8 -0.37 -14.05 -16.07
CA ALA A 8 -1.44 -14.28 -15.12
C ALA A 8 -1.26 -13.36 -13.90
N THR A 9 -2.31 -12.64 -13.52
CA THR A 9 -2.37 -11.89 -12.26
C THR A 9 -2.37 -12.89 -11.10
N PRO A 10 -1.33 -12.96 -10.24
CA PRO A 10 -1.41 -13.79 -9.05
C PRO A 10 -2.39 -13.14 -8.06
N ALA A 11 -3.54 -13.78 -7.88
CA ALA A 11 -4.49 -13.43 -6.84
C ALA A 11 -3.84 -13.70 -5.47
N THR A 12 -3.61 -12.59 -4.75
CA THR A 12 -3.04 -12.46 -3.40
C THR A 12 -3.49 -13.58 -2.45
N ILE A 13 -2.57 -14.50 -2.15
CA ILE A 13 -2.61 -15.32 -0.95
C ILE A 13 -2.37 -14.35 0.21
N THR A 14 -3.25 -14.35 1.22
CA THR A 14 -3.05 -13.63 2.49
C THR A 14 -1.94 -14.31 3.29
N THR A 15 -0.73 -14.32 2.75
CA THR A 15 0.50 -14.52 3.51
C THR A 15 0.98 -13.11 3.85
N MET A 16 1.54 -12.91 5.04
CA MET A 16 2.18 -11.64 5.39
C MET A 16 3.29 -11.36 4.38
N ALA A 17 2.98 -10.59 3.33
CA ALA A 17 3.95 -10.13 2.36
C ALA A 17 5.05 -9.42 3.15
N THR A 18 6.29 -9.80 2.87
CA THR A 18 7.45 -9.19 3.51
C THR A 18 7.51 -7.71 3.14
N ALA A 19 8.15 -6.87 3.98
CA ALA A 19 8.29 -5.45 3.70
C ALA A 19 8.87 -5.20 2.29
N THR A 20 9.84 -6.01 1.87
CA THR A 20 10.44 -5.97 0.54
C THR A 20 9.44 -6.25 -0.58
N GLU A 21 8.59 -7.28 -0.47
CA GLU A 21 7.55 -7.55 -1.48
C GLU A 21 6.53 -6.40 -1.57
N ILE A 22 6.21 -5.76 -0.44
CA ILE A 22 5.32 -4.60 -0.42
C ILE A 22 5.99 -3.39 -1.10
N GLU A 23 7.30 -3.17 -0.89
CA GLU A 23 8.07 -2.12 -1.57
C GLU A 23 8.15 -2.35 -3.09
N GLU A 24 8.34 -3.59 -3.56
CA GLU A 24 8.33 -3.91 -4.98
C GLU A 24 6.97 -3.63 -5.62
N ARG A 25 5.87 -4.00 -4.94
CA ARG A 25 4.51 -3.68 -5.38
C ARG A 25 4.26 -2.17 -5.39
N LEU A 26 4.77 -1.46 -4.38
CA LEU A 26 4.74 -0.01 -4.35
C LEU A 26 5.52 0.57 -5.54
N ALA A 27 6.69 0.04 -5.89
CA ALA A 27 7.46 0.47 -7.05
C ALA A 27 6.73 0.21 -8.38
N ALA A 28 5.91 -0.85 -8.44
CA ALA A 28 5.06 -1.18 -9.58
C ALA A 28 3.76 -0.36 -9.67
N ASP A 29 3.58 0.65 -8.81
CA ASP A 29 2.37 1.48 -8.73
C ASP A 29 1.09 0.70 -8.36
N GLU A 30 1.25 -0.38 -7.61
CA GLU A 30 0.11 -1.14 -7.10
C GLU A 30 -0.54 -0.47 -5.89
N TRP A 31 -1.86 -0.63 -5.79
CA TRP A 31 -2.63 -0.24 -4.62
C TRP A 31 -2.40 -1.23 -3.48
N LEU A 32 -2.18 -0.71 -2.28
CA LEU A 32 -1.78 -1.51 -1.12
C LEU A 32 -2.90 -1.57 -0.07
N LEU A 33 -2.96 -2.65 0.69
CA LEU A 33 -3.89 -2.77 1.81
C LEU A 33 -3.43 -1.92 3.01
N PRO A 34 -4.35 -1.42 3.85
CA PRO A 34 -3.99 -0.65 5.04
C PRO A 34 -3.06 -1.38 6.01
N GLY A 35 -3.10 -2.71 6.04
CA GLY A 35 -2.17 -3.52 6.84
C GLY A 35 -0.74 -3.52 6.26
N GLU A 36 -0.61 -3.53 4.93
CA GLU A 36 0.68 -3.49 4.24
C GLU A 36 1.32 -2.10 4.37
N VAL A 37 0.51 -1.05 4.21
CA VAL A 37 0.93 0.34 4.44
C VAL A 37 1.37 0.55 5.88
N ALA A 38 0.66 -0.03 6.85
CA ALA A 38 1.02 0.03 8.26
C ALA A 38 2.41 -0.60 8.52
N THR A 39 2.71 -1.74 7.90
CA THR A 39 4.03 -2.37 7.94
C THR A 39 5.11 -1.46 7.35
N LEU A 40 4.89 -0.86 6.17
CA LEU A 40 5.88 0.03 5.54
C LEU A 40 6.13 1.30 6.35
N LEU A 41 5.05 1.91 6.85
CA LEU A 41 5.17 3.11 7.66
C LEU A 41 5.76 2.81 9.03
N GLY A 42 5.64 1.58 9.56
CA GLY A 42 6.00 1.26 10.93
C GLY A 42 4.98 1.81 11.93
N VAL A 43 3.69 1.64 11.65
CA VAL A 43 2.57 2.01 12.52
C VAL A 43 1.54 0.90 12.64
N ASP A 44 0.59 1.06 13.55
CA ASP A 44 -0.61 0.24 13.58
C ASP A 44 -1.54 0.47 12.39
N ARG A 45 -2.20 -0.61 11.95
CA ARG A 45 -3.26 -0.56 10.94
C ARG A 45 -4.37 0.43 11.28
N SER A 46 -4.71 0.57 12.56
CA SER A 46 -5.73 1.53 13.04
C SER A 46 -5.35 2.98 12.75
N THR A 47 -4.06 3.32 12.81
CA THR A 47 -3.53 4.63 12.44
C THR A 47 -3.75 4.90 10.96
N VAL A 48 -3.42 3.95 10.09
CA VAL A 48 -3.69 4.09 8.64
C VAL A 48 -5.19 4.24 8.37
N VAL A 49 -6.04 3.47 9.05
CA VAL A 49 -7.50 3.61 8.90
C VAL A 49 -8.00 4.99 9.35
N ARG A 50 -7.40 5.62 10.36
CA ARG A 50 -7.71 7.00 10.76
C ARG A 50 -7.32 7.99 9.68
N MET A 51 -6.15 7.85 9.07
CA MET A 51 -5.70 8.71 7.96
C MET A 51 -6.66 8.67 6.77
N LEU A 52 -7.18 7.48 6.43
CA LEU A 52 -8.19 7.32 5.38
C LEU A 52 -9.56 7.91 5.75
N ASN A 53 -9.85 8.06 7.04
CA ASN A 53 -11.11 8.59 7.57
C ASN A 53 -11.02 10.08 7.96
N ALA A 54 -9.86 10.73 7.83
CA ALA A 54 -9.68 12.13 8.18
C ALA A 54 -10.49 13.05 7.25
N GLU A 55 -10.75 14.30 7.68
CA GLU A 55 -11.42 15.32 6.88
C GLU A 55 -10.56 16.61 6.81
N PRO A 56 -9.90 16.89 5.67
CA PRO A 56 -9.84 16.07 4.45
C PRO A 56 -9.02 14.78 4.67
N PRO A 57 -9.26 13.72 3.87
CA PRO A 57 -8.54 12.46 4.00
C PRO A 57 -7.05 12.68 3.68
N GLU A 58 -6.18 12.20 4.57
CA GLU A 58 -4.73 12.32 4.41
C GLU A 58 -4.18 11.40 3.32
N MET A 59 -4.96 10.40 2.92
CA MET A 59 -4.63 9.44 1.86
C MET A 59 -5.89 9.07 1.07
N ARG A 60 -5.76 9.02 -0.25
CA ARG A 60 -6.79 8.52 -1.15
C ARG A 60 -6.94 7.01 -0.99
N PHE A 61 -8.19 6.56 -1.08
CA PHE A 61 -8.53 5.16 -1.02
C PHE A 61 -9.54 4.76 -2.09
N ARG A 62 -9.54 3.48 -2.43
CA ARG A 62 -10.59 2.84 -3.23
C ARG A 62 -11.08 1.57 -2.54
N TYR A 63 -12.28 1.12 -2.90
CA TYR A 63 -12.75 -0.19 -2.48
C TYR A 63 -12.33 -1.25 -3.49
N ARG A 64 -11.77 -2.37 -2.99
CA ARG A 64 -11.37 -3.48 -3.85
C ARG A 64 -12.62 -4.12 -4.48
N PRO A 65 -12.71 -4.23 -5.82
CA PRO A 65 -13.87 -4.85 -6.46
C PRO A 65 -13.97 -6.34 -6.10
N GLY A 66 -15.19 -6.82 -5.84
CA GLY A 66 -15.49 -8.24 -5.66
C GLY A 66 -15.12 -8.87 -4.31
N ARG A 67 -14.45 -8.16 -3.39
CA ARG A 67 -14.10 -8.70 -2.05
C ARG A 67 -14.71 -7.95 -0.85
N GLY A 68 -15.73 -7.12 -1.01
CA GLY A 68 -16.41 -6.45 0.10
C GLY A 68 -15.79 -5.10 0.50
N ARG A 69 -15.98 -4.65 1.76
CA ARG A 69 -15.56 -3.33 2.28
C ARG A 69 -14.03 -3.19 2.53
N TYR A 70 -13.19 -3.86 1.75
CA TYR A 70 -11.74 -3.68 1.87
C TYR A 70 -11.32 -2.43 1.11
N ARG A 71 -10.72 -1.50 1.85
CA ARG A 71 -10.12 -0.29 1.30
C ARG A 71 -8.68 -0.59 0.91
N GLU A 72 -8.25 -0.01 -0.19
CA GLU A 72 -6.86 0.00 -0.66
C GLU A 72 -6.38 1.45 -0.71
N CYS A 73 -5.13 1.67 -0.33
CA CYS A 73 -4.45 2.97 -0.27
C CYS A 73 -3.74 3.25 -1.60
N HIS A 74 -3.78 4.51 -2.04
CA HIS A 74 -3.12 4.94 -3.26
C HIS A 74 -1.59 4.91 -3.11
N PRO A 75 -0.84 4.36 -4.10
CA PRO A 75 0.62 4.22 -4.01
C PRO A 75 1.34 5.57 -3.85
N ASP A 76 0.99 6.61 -4.61
CA ASP A 76 1.62 7.92 -4.45
C ASP A 76 1.51 8.49 -3.03
N ASP A 77 0.32 8.43 -2.42
CA ASP A 77 0.13 8.97 -1.07
C ASP A 77 0.93 8.14 -0.05
N VAL A 78 1.07 6.82 -0.26
CA VAL A 78 1.96 5.98 0.58
C VAL A 78 3.42 6.46 0.46
N ARG A 79 3.89 6.75 -0.76
CA ARG A 79 5.25 7.28 -0.99
C ARG A 79 5.44 8.64 -0.34
N GLU A 80 4.45 9.53 -0.44
CA GLU A 80 4.47 10.83 0.23
C GLU A 80 4.57 10.68 1.75
N GLN A 81 3.78 9.80 2.36
CA GLN A 81 3.82 9.55 3.79
C GLN A 81 5.16 8.94 4.24
N LEU A 82 5.74 8.03 3.45
CA LEU A 82 7.08 7.51 3.69
C LEU A 82 8.14 8.62 3.60
N ALA A 83 8.05 9.49 2.59
CA ALA A 83 8.97 10.62 2.44
C ALA A 83 8.84 11.62 3.59
N LEU A 84 7.61 11.92 4.05
CA LEU A 84 7.35 12.78 5.21
C LEU A 84 7.96 12.18 6.47
N ARG A 85 7.78 10.88 6.71
CA ARG A 85 8.42 10.20 7.85
C ARG A 85 9.93 10.22 7.80
N ARG A 86 10.53 9.95 6.63
CA ARG A 86 11.99 10.04 6.44
C ARG A 86 12.52 11.45 6.74
N ARG A 87 11.74 12.49 6.43
CA ARG A 87 12.09 13.88 6.78
C ARG A 87 11.97 14.17 8.27
N VAL A 88 10.94 13.65 8.93
CA VAL A 88 10.66 13.92 10.35
C VAL A 88 11.56 13.12 11.29
N HIS A 89 11.84 11.86 10.96
CA HIS A 89 12.64 10.95 11.79
C HIS A 89 14.10 10.83 11.34
N GLY A 90 14.55 11.70 10.41
CA GLY A 90 15.85 11.71 9.76
C GLY A 90 16.88 10.77 10.39
N GLU A 91 17.03 9.57 9.82
CA GLU A 91 18.22 8.79 10.14
C GLU A 91 19.40 9.55 9.53
N PRO A 92 20.40 9.92 10.36
CA PRO A 92 21.58 10.60 9.89
C PRO A 92 22.32 9.67 8.92
N THR A 93 22.63 10.19 7.74
CA THR A 93 23.67 9.66 6.85
C THR A 93 24.95 9.36 7.63
#